data_AF-A0A6N6VYF9-F1
#
_entry.id   AF-A0A6N6VYF9-F1
#
_cell.length_a   1.000
_cell.length_b   1.000
_cell.length_c   1.000
_cell.angle_alpha   90.00
_cell.angle_beta   90.00
_cell.angle_gamma   90.00
#
_symmetry.space_group_name_H-M   'P 1'
#
loop_
_entity.id
_entity.type
_entity.pdbx_description
1 polymer ?
#
loop_
_entity_poly.entity_id
_entity_poly.type
_entity_poly.pdbx_seq_one_letter_code
_entity_poly.pdbx_strand_id
1 'polypeptide(L)'
;MKTQLKKWICAFLITSFPIYTSCGNQNVFSSLTTRDTKQQAEDYINTGDYNSSISLLEPYVSSNPGDQQAIGLLATSYMLLAGVNVLNLMVSILNNSSNSKNNFQAILSAMPQGNQTNITLLTKAVTTLNLISSSQMNANQNYQLGTAYSSLAILIIKADCLNASGSISTSQTNSMSTTDANSVYTYLTNTQTNFNNAGIKSGTNTGSGMLANIINQINASSGASNSAKVINFINSQQ
;
A
#
# COMPACT_ATOMS: atom_id res chain seq x y z
N MET A 1 5.09 -1.07 84.59
CA MET A 1 6.16 -0.09 84.90
C MET A 1 7.00 0.11 83.66
N LYS A 2 7.12 1.38 83.21
CA LYS A 2 8.25 2.02 82.47
C LYS A 2 8.99 1.15 81.44
N THR A 3 9.13 1.44 80.15
CA THR A 3 9.42 2.68 79.39
C THR A 3 9.81 2.15 77.99
N GLN A 4 9.36 2.65 76.85
CA GLN A 4 10.02 3.74 76.12
C GLN A 4 9.20 4.07 74.86
N LEU A 5 8.73 5.30 74.85
CA LEU A 5 8.34 6.10 73.70
C LEU A 5 9.55 6.29 72.75
N LYS A 6 9.49 5.80 71.51
CA LYS A 6 10.30 6.27 70.35
C LYS A 6 9.57 5.80 69.08
N LYS A 7 8.69 6.64 68.51
CA LYS A 7 8.95 7.43 67.28
C LYS A 7 9.65 6.59 66.21
N TRP A 8 8.97 6.30 65.08
CA TRP A 8 9.45 6.07 63.70
C TRP A 8 8.23 5.47 62.97
N ILE A 9 7.19 6.23 62.64
CA ILE A 9 7.10 6.95 61.35
C ILE A 9 8.07 6.31 60.35
N CYS A 10 7.62 5.27 59.65
CA CYS A 10 8.15 4.95 58.32
C CYS A 10 7.68 6.07 57.38
N ALA A 11 8.25 7.26 57.60
CA ALA A 11 8.31 8.30 56.60
C ALA A 11 9.01 7.66 55.41
N PHE A 12 8.32 7.64 54.28
CA PHE A 12 8.69 8.45 53.12
C PHE A 12 10.06 9.13 53.24
N LEU A 13 11.12 8.33 53.33
CA LEU A 13 12.47 8.75 53.02
C LEU A 13 12.59 8.56 51.52
N ILE A 14 12.08 9.58 50.81
CA ILE A 14 12.80 10.11 49.65
C ILE A 14 14.20 10.47 50.18
N THR A 15 15.07 9.47 50.31
CA THR A 15 16.48 9.72 50.13
C THR A 15 16.65 9.84 48.65
N SER A 16 16.56 11.08 48.18
CA SER A 16 17.32 11.55 47.05
C SER A 16 18.77 11.13 47.25
N PHE A 17 19.10 9.92 46.84
CA PHE A 17 20.43 9.63 46.35
C PHE A 17 20.52 10.39 45.03
N PRO A 18 21.31 11.47 44.95
CA PRO A 18 21.75 11.87 43.64
C PRO A 18 22.56 10.68 43.13
N ILE A 19 22.09 10.05 42.06
CA ILE A 19 22.86 9.04 41.34
C ILE A 19 23.99 9.80 40.64
N TYR A 20 24.95 10.31 41.42
CA TYR A 20 26.28 10.63 40.98
C TYR A 20 27.08 9.33 41.05
N THR A 21 26.74 8.40 40.17
CA THR A 21 27.68 7.38 39.72
C THR A 21 28.25 7.88 38.41
N SER A 22 29.41 8.51 38.54
CA SER A 22 30.58 8.40 37.66
C SER A 22 30.33 7.80 36.27
N CYS A 23 30.72 8.55 35.24
CA CYS A 23 30.81 8.16 33.84
C CYS A 23 31.43 6.75 33.64
N GLY A 24 30.59 5.72 33.72
CA GLY A 24 30.83 4.37 33.22
C GLY A 24 29.98 4.20 31.98
N ASN A 25 30.62 3.98 30.84
CA ASN A 25 30.06 4.12 29.50
C ASN A 25 29.06 3.00 29.10
N GLN A 26 28.24 2.49 30.01
CA GLN A 26 27.28 1.41 29.74
C GLN A 26 26.01 1.58 30.56
N ASN A 27 24.97 2.14 29.92
CA ASN A 27 23.61 2.08 30.42
C ASN A 27 23.21 0.62 30.65
N VAL A 28 22.47 0.32 31.72
CA VAL A 28 21.94 -1.03 32.01
C VAL A 28 20.99 -1.54 30.90
N PHE A 29 20.57 -0.63 30.01
CA PHE A 29 19.78 -0.90 28.81
C PHE A 29 20.61 -0.94 27.51
N SER A 30 21.93 -0.79 27.57
CA SER A 30 22.82 -0.85 26.39
C SER A 30 22.88 -2.23 25.72
N SER A 31 22.35 -3.25 26.39
CA SER A 31 22.17 -4.61 25.89
C SER A 31 20.81 -4.85 25.20
N LEU A 32 19.90 -3.86 25.18
CA LEU A 32 18.77 -3.91 24.26
C LEU A 32 19.37 -3.78 22.85
N THR A 33 19.38 -4.88 22.10
CA THR A 33 19.82 -4.91 20.70
C THR A 33 19.24 -3.71 19.96
N THR A 34 20.12 -2.85 19.48
CA THR A 34 19.75 -1.76 18.57
C THR A 34 18.96 -2.38 17.42
N ARG A 35 17.68 -2.04 17.30
CA ARG A 35 16.83 -2.58 16.23
C ARG A 35 17.48 -2.26 14.89
N ASP A 36 17.57 -3.25 14.01
CA ASP A 36 18.05 -2.99 12.66
C ASP A 36 17.05 -2.10 11.90
N THR A 37 17.51 -1.44 10.83
CA THR A 37 16.73 -0.48 10.05
C THR A 37 15.41 -1.07 9.54
N LYS A 38 15.40 -2.36 9.17
CA LYS A 38 14.21 -3.01 8.63
C LYS A 38 13.18 -3.27 9.72
N GLN A 39 13.63 -3.70 10.90
CA GLN A 39 12.75 -3.92 12.04
C GLN A 39 12.12 -2.60 12.51
N GLN A 40 12.90 -1.52 12.59
CA GLN A 40 12.34 -0.19 12.92
C GLN A 40 11.31 0.27 11.89
N ALA A 41 11.57 0.05 10.59
CA ALA A 41 10.61 0.38 9.54
C ALA A 41 9.32 -0.46 9.64
N GLU A 42 9.44 -1.76 9.92
CA GLU A 42 8.29 -2.65 10.18
C GLU A 42 7.46 -2.17 11.37
N ASP A 43 8.10 -1.73 12.46
CA ASP A 43 7.40 -1.15 13.61
C ASP A 43 6.63 0.12 13.24
N TYR A 44 7.24 1.01 12.45
CA TYR A 44 6.57 2.20 11.92
C TYR A 44 5.36 1.85 11.05
N ILE A 45 5.49 0.84 10.17
CA ILE A 45 4.37 0.33 9.37
C ILE A 45 3.25 -0.18 10.28
N ASN A 46 3.58 -1.01 11.27
CA ASN A 46 2.60 -1.62 12.18
C ASN A 46 1.88 -0.60 13.06
N THR A 47 2.53 0.53 13.37
CA THR A 47 1.95 1.65 14.13
C THR A 47 1.24 2.68 13.26
N GLY A 48 1.30 2.53 11.93
CA GLY A 48 0.66 3.44 10.96
C GLY A 48 1.49 4.68 10.62
N ASP A 49 2.73 4.80 11.11
CA ASP A 49 3.64 5.89 10.80
C ASP A 49 4.42 5.63 9.50
N TYR A 50 3.71 5.59 8.38
CA TYR A 50 4.30 5.26 7.08
C TYR A 50 5.34 6.29 6.61
N ASN A 51 5.22 7.56 7.02
CA ASN A 51 6.17 8.61 6.67
C ASN A 51 7.54 8.36 7.32
N SER A 52 7.56 7.98 8.59
CA SER A 52 8.82 7.62 9.27
C SER A 52 9.44 6.36 8.66
N SER A 53 8.62 5.35 8.31
CA SER A 53 9.10 4.16 7.59
C SER A 53 9.76 4.52 6.25
N ILE A 54 9.11 5.37 5.43
CA ILE A 54 9.66 5.83 4.14
C ILE A 54 10.96 6.60 4.34
N SER A 55 10.99 7.53 5.30
CA SER A 55 12.16 8.36 5.58
C SER A 55 13.38 7.53 6.00
N LEU A 56 13.14 6.39 6.66
CA LEU A 56 14.17 5.45 7.06
C LEU A 56 14.63 4.56 5.88
N LEU A 57 13.69 4.09 5.05
CA LEU A 57 13.95 3.09 4.01
C LEU A 57 14.42 3.67 2.67
N GLU A 58 13.99 4.87 2.25
CA GLU A 58 14.46 5.52 1.01
C GLU A 58 16.00 5.58 0.90
N PRO A 59 16.73 6.15 1.90
CA PRO A 59 18.19 6.19 1.84
C PRO A 59 18.83 4.81 2.00
N TYR A 60 18.21 3.91 2.78
CA TYR A 60 18.72 2.55 3.00
C TYR A 60 18.68 1.71 1.72
N VAL A 61 17.54 1.68 1.02
CA VAL A 61 17.38 0.95 -0.24
C VAL A 61 18.30 1.52 -1.32
N SER A 62 18.45 2.84 -1.37
CA SER A 62 19.40 3.49 -2.29
C SER A 62 20.85 3.04 -2.07
N SER A 63 21.23 2.80 -0.82
CA SER A 63 22.57 2.33 -0.44
C SER A 63 22.72 0.80 -0.54
N ASN A 64 21.60 0.06 -0.49
CA ASN A 64 21.55 -1.40 -0.48
C ASN A 64 20.55 -1.92 -1.52
N PRO A 65 20.78 -1.69 -2.83
CA PRO A 65 19.79 -1.99 -3.88
C PRO A 65 19.51 -3.49 -4.06
N GLY A 66 20.30 -4.37 -3.45
CA GLY A 66 20.07 -5.82 -3.44
C GLY A 66 19.22 -6.32 -2.26
N ASP A 67 18.91 -5.48 -1.25
CA ASP A 67 18.09 -5.90 -0.12
C ASP A 67 16.61 -5.92 -0.50
N GLN A 68 16.17 -7.07 -1.00
CA GLN A 68 14.80 -7.27 -1.45
C GLN A 68 13.75 -7.13 -0.34
N GLN A 69 14.12 -7.37 0.92
CA GLN A 69 13.18 -7.18 2.05
C GLN A 69 12.97 -5.69 2.28
N ALA A 70 14.04 -4.89 2.32
CA ALA A 70 13.93 -3.44 2.46
C ALA A 70 13.16 -2.81 1.30
N ILE A 71 13.35 -3.30 0.07
CA ILE A 71 12.58 -2.90 -1.11
C ILE A 71 11.08 -3.18 -0.92
N GLY A 72 10.73 -4.40 -0.48
CA GLY A 72 9.34 -4.78 -0.23
C GLY A 72 8.67 -3.94 0.86
N LEU A 73 9.40 -3.62 1.94
CA LEU A 73 8.91 -2.75 3.03
C LEU A 73 8.70 -1.31 2.56
N LEU A 74 9.62 -0.77 1.76
CA LEU A 74 9.52 0.59 1.24
C LEU A 74 8.31 0.72 0.31
N ALA A 75 8.14 -0.23 -0.60
CA ALA A 75 6.98 -0.29 -1.48
C ALA A 75 5.66 -0.45 -0.69
N THR A 76 5.65 -1.28 0.36
CA THR A 76 4.50 -1.41 1.26
C THR A 76 4.16 -0.09 1.92
N SER A 77 5.16 0.64 2.40
CA SER A 77 4.97 1.93 3.05
C SER A 77 4.33 2.96 2.11
N TYR A 78 4.77 3.02 0.84
CA TYR A 78 4.12 3.86 -0.16
C TYR A 78 2.68 3.45 -0.46
N MET A 79 2.41 2.15 -0.60
CA MET A 79 1.05 1.65 -0.85
C MET A 79 0.11 1.99 0.32
N LEU A 80 0.56 1.77 1.56
CA LEU A 80 -0.21 2.07 2.76
C LEU A 80 -0.43 3.57 2.96
N LEU A 81 0.59 4.40 2.70
CA LEU A 81 0.45 5.86 2.74
C LEU A 81 -0.52 6.37 1.67
N ALA A 82 -0.58 5.72 0.51
CA ALA A 82 -1.58 6.00 -0.53
C ALA A 82 -3.00 5.51 -0.16
N GLY A 83 -3.17 4.81 0.97
CA GLY A 83 -4.44 4.27 1.44
C GLY A 83 -4.77 2.87 0.89
N VAL A 84 -3.82 2.18 0.26
CA VAL A 84 -3.99 0.82 -0.26
C VAL A 84 -3.69 -0.19 0.84
N ASN A 85 -4.64 -0.34 1.77
CA ASN A 85 -4.65 -1.42 2.74
C ASN A 85 -5.63 -2.51 2.29
N VAL A 86 -5.09 -3.66 1.84
CA VAL A 86 -5.89 -4.73 1.21
C VAL A 86 -7.03 -5.23 2.09
N LEU A 87 -6.84 -5.33 3.41
CA LEU A 87 -7.89 -5.74 4.33
C LEU A 87 -9.02 -4.72 4.37
N ASN A 88 -8.67 -3.43 4.53
CA ASN A 88 -9.67 -2.35 4.55
C ASN A 88 -10.42 -2.25 3.22
N LEU A 89 -9.72 -2.43 2.10
CA LEU A 89 -10.32 -2.46 0.77
C LEU A 89 -11.30 -3.62 0.62
N MET A 90 -10.92 -4.83 1.04
CA MET A 90 -11.79 -6.01 0.99
C MET A 90 -13.05 -5.82 1.83
N VAL A 91 -12.91 -5.34 3.07
CA VAL A 91 -14.06 -5.03 3.95
C VAL A 91 -14.96 -3.97 3.31
N SER A 92 -14.37 -2.93 2.72
CA SER A 92 -15.13 -1.87 2.06
C SER A 92 -15.89 -2.37 0.83
N ILE A 93 -15.29 -3.23 0.02
CA ILE A 93 -15.95 -3.83 -1.15
C ILE A 93 -17.14 -4.70 -0.71
N LEU A 94 -16.94 -5.58 0.29
CA LEU A 94 -18.00 -6.45 0.82
C LEU A 94 -19.20 -5.65 1.38
N ASN A 95 -18.94 -4.49 1.99
CA ASN A 95 -20.00 -3.62 2.50
C ASN A 95 -20.69 -2.79 1.41
N ASN A 96 -20.02 -2.55 0.27
CA ASN A 96 -20.56 -1.73 -0.84
C ASN A 96 -21.27 -2.55 -1.93
N SER A 97 -21.10 -3.87 -1.98
CA SER A 97 -21.75 -4.74 -2.98
C SER A 97 -23.28 -4.78 -2.89
N SER A 98 -23.86 -4.33 -1.78
CA SER A 98 -25.32 -4.31 -1.57
C SER A 98 -26.04 -3.14 -2.27
N ASN A 99 -25.32 -2.05 -2.61
CA ASN A 99 -25.89 -0.80 -3.13
C ASN A 99 -25.35 -0.36 -4.50
N SER A 100 -24.32 -1.01 -5.01
CA SER A 100 -23.69 -0.66 -6.29
C SER A 100 -24.30 -1.49 -7.43
N LYS A 101 -24.72 -0.83 -8.51
CA LYS A 101 -25.33 -1.49 -9.68
C LYS A 101 -24.39 -2.49 -10.38
N ASN A 102 -23.07 -2.35 -10.18
CA ASN A 102 -22.05 -3.29 -10.66
C ASN A 102 -20.85 -3.37 -9.70
N ASN A 103 -20.10 -4.47 -9.77
CA ASN A 103 -18.91 -4.71 -8.94
C ASN A 103 -17.80 -3.67 -9.17
N PHE A 104 -17.81 -3.00 -10.32
CA PHE A 104 -16.79 -2.01 -10.68
C PHE A 104 -16.94 -0.71 -9.89
N GLN A 105 -18.16 -0.20 -9.73
CA GLN A 105 -18.44 0.96 -8.89
C GLN A 105 -18.18 0.67 -7.41
N ALA A 106 -18.39 -0.57 -6.93
CA ALA A 106 -18.01 -0.97 -5.58
C ALA A 106 -16.50 -0.83 -5.33
N ILE A 107 -15.69 -1.32 -6.28
CA ILE A 107 -14.22 -1.21 -6.24
C ILE A 107 -13.82 0.27 -6.26
N LEU A 108 -14.39 1.05 -7.18
CA LEU A 108 -14.12 2.49 -7.27
C LEU A 108 -14.43 3.20 -5.95
N SER A 109 -15.54 2.87 -5.28
CA SER A 109 -15.91 3.47 -4.00
C SER A 109 -15.01 3.05 -2.84
N ALA A 110 -14.49 1.81 -2.86
CA ALA A 110 -13.62 1.29 -1.80
C ALA A 110 -12.18 1.82 -1.88
N MET A 111 -11.70 2.11 -3.09
CA MET A 111 -10.32 2.55 -3.32
C MET A 111 -10.07 3.99 -2.84
N PRO A 112 -8.83 4.31 -2.42
CA PRO A 112 -8.47 5.66 -1.99
C PRO A 112 -8.66 6.67 -3.12
N GLN A 113 -8.65 7.97 -2.80
CA GLN A 113 -8.88 9.01 -3.79
C GLN A 113 -7.88 8.93 -4.96
N GLY A 114 -8.38 9.04 -6.18
CA GLY A 114 -7.56 9.15 -7.40
C GLY A 114 -7.02 10.56 -7.56
N ASN A 115 -6.14 10.98 -6.66
CA ASN A 115 -5.46 12.27 -6.74
C ASN A 115 -3.97 12.08 -7.06
N GLN A 116 -3.32 13.16 -7.49
CA GLN A 116 -1.92 13.11 -7.93
C GLN A 116 -0.96 12.59 -6.84
N THR A 117 -1.23 12.92 -5.57
CA THR A 117 -0.42 12.45 -4.44
C THR A 117 -0.43 10.93 -4.34
N ASN A 118 -1.62 10.31 -4.34
CA ASN A 118 -1.76 8.86 -4.22
C ASN A 118 -1.24 8.14 -5.47
N ILE A 119 -1.47 8.70 -6.66
CA ILE A 119 -0.91 8.19 -7.92
C ILE A 119 0.63 8.21 -7.88
N THR A 120 1.23 9.29 -7.38
CA THR A 120 2.69 9.41 -7.25
C THR A 120 3.25 8.39 -6.25
N LEU A 121 2.59 8.20 -5.11
CA LEU A 121 2.99 7.19 -4.12
C LEU A 121 2.94 5.77 -4.70
N LEU A 122 1.88 5.39 -5.41
CA LEU A 122 1.81 4.07 -6.05
C LEU A 122 2.80 3.92 -7.20
N THR A 123 3.10 5.00 -7.93
CA THR A 123 4.16 5.00 -8.94
C THR A 123 5.52 4.76 -8.30
N LYS A 124 5.80 5.38 -7.14
CA LYS A 124 6.99 5.08 -6.34
C LYS A 124 7.01 3.62 -5.89
N ALA A 125 5.90 3.07 -5.40
CA ALA A 125 5.80 1.67 -5.00
C ALA A 125 6.15 0.69 -6.14
N VAL A 126 5.57 0.90 -7.33
CA VAL A 126 5.86 0.11 -8.54
C VAL A 126 7.34 0.24 -8.92
N THR A 127 7.87 1.46 -8.95
CA THR A 127 9.27 1.73 -9.31
C THR A 127 10.23 1.05 -8.34
N THR A 128 9.94 1.13 -7.03
CA THR A 128 10.72 0.48 -5.98
C THR A 128 10.70 -1.04 -6.12
N LEU A 129 9.54 -1.67 -6.34
CA LEU A 129 9.47 -3.13 -6.55
C LEU A 129 10.21 -3.59 -7.79
N ASN A 130 10.18 -2.79 -8.87
CA ASN A 130 10.91 -3.07 -10.10
C ASN A 130 12.44 -2.94 -9.97
N LEU A 131 12.97 -2.52 -8.81
CA LEU A 131 14.40 -2.66 -8.50
C LEU A 131 14.80 -4.14 -8.34
N ILE A 132 13.85 -5.00 -7.97
CA ILE A 132 14.05 -6.46 -7.95
C ILE A 132 13.84 -6.96 -9.38
N SER A 133 14.83 -7.66 -9.94
CA SER A 133 14.67 -8.24 -11.27
C SER A 133 13.54 -9.29 -11.27
N SER A 134 12.79 -9.37 -12.37
CA SER A 134 11.63 -10.27 -12.47
C SER A 134 11.98 -11.75 -12.27
N SER A 135 13.20 -12.17 -12.59
CA SER A 135 13.69 -13.54 -12.35
C SER A 135 14.04 -13.82 -10.88
N GLN A 136 14.22 -12.79 -10.07
CA GLN A 136 14.53 -12.90 -8.64
C GLN A 136 13.32 -12.65 -7.74
N MET A 137 12.21 -12.14 -8.28
CA MET A 137 11.00 -11.93 -7.49
C MET A 137 10.39 -13.26 -7.04
N ASN A 138 10.14 -13.37 -5.74
CA ASN A 138 9.33 -14.46 -5.19
C ASN A 138 7.83 -14.19 -5.35
N ALA A 139 6.99 -15.15 -4.93
CA ALA A 139 5.54 -15.06 -5.09
C ALA A 139 4.93 -13.85 -4.36
N ASN A 140 5.41 -13.52 -3.16
CA ASN A 140 4.89 -12.40 -2.37
C ASN A 140 5.23 -11.05 -3.02
N GLN A 141 6.44 -10.90 -3.56
CA GLN A 141 6.86 -9.69 -4.28
C GLN A 141 6.07 -9.51 -5.58
N ASN A 142 5.84 -10.59 -6.33
CA ASN A 142 4.97 -10.57 -7.50
C ASN A 142 3.53 -10.17 -7.10
N TYR A 143 2.99 -10.72 -6.02
CA TYR A 143 1.66 -10.34 -5.53
C TYR A 143 1.59 -8.85 -5.15
N GLN A 144 2.60 -8.35 -4.45
CA GLN A 144 2.69 -6.95 -4.06
C GLN A 144 2.74 -6.03 -5.29
N LEU A 145 3.55 -6.38 -6.29
CA LEU A 145 3.67 -5.62 -7.53
C LEU A 145 2.37 -5.63 -8.33
N GLY A 146 1.69 -6.77 -8.44
CA GLY A 146 0.37 -6.85 -9.05
C GLY A 146 -0.67 -6.00 -8.31
N THR A 147 -0.62 -5.98 -6.98
CA THR A 147 -1.51 -5.13 -6.17
C THR A 147 -1.23 -3.65 -6.40
N ALA A 148 0.05 -3.25 -6.49
CA ALA A 148 0.43 -1.87 -6.79
C ALA A 148 -0.04 -1.44 -8.19
N TYR A 149 0.15 -2.29 -9.22
CA TYR A 149 -0.32 -2.01 -10.58
C TYR A 149 -1.83 -1.87 -10.68
N SER A 150 -2.58 -2.81 -10.12
CA SER A 150 -4.06 -2.75 -10.14
C SER A 150 -4.57 -1.53 -9.40
N SER A 151 -3.96 -1.21 -8.26
CA SER A 151 -4.32 0.00 -7.50
C SER A 151 -4.07 1.26 -8.32
N LEU A 152 -2.92 1.35 -9.00
CA LEU A 152 -2.57 2.50 -9.83
C LEU A 152 -3.52 2.64 -11.02
N ALA A 153 -3.91 1.53 -11.67
CA ALA A 153 -4.91 1.54 -12.73
C ALA A 153 -6.24 2.12 -12.24
N ILE A 154 -6.73 1.67 -11.08
CA ILE A 154 -7.99 2.16 -10.52
C ILE A 154 -7.88 3.62 -10.09
N LEU A 155 -6.75 4.07 -9.53
CA LEU A 155 -6.59 5.48 -9.16
C LEU A 155 -6.60 6.43 -10.36
N ILE A 156 -6.01 6.01 -11.48
CA ILE A 156 -6.07 6.78 -12.73
C ILE A 156 -7.51 6.86 -13.24
N ILE A 157 -8.25 5.74 -13.25
CA ILE A 157 -9.68 5.76 -13.60
C ILE A 157 -10.46 6.68 -12.65
N LYS A 158 -10.15 6.67 -11.36
CA LYS A 158 -10.80 7.56 -10.38
C LYS A 158 -10.50 9.04 -10.66
N ALA A 159 -9.27 9.37 -11.05
CA ALA A 159 -8.84 10.73 -11.35
C ALA A 159 -9.55 11.29 -12.59
N ASP A 160 -9.63 10.47 -13.64
CA ASP A 160 -10.00 10.95 -14.97
C ASP A 160 -11.45 10.67 -15.34
N CYS A 161 -12.10 9.69 -14.72
CA CYS A 161 -13.40 9.19 -15.19
C CYS A 161 -14.57 9.49 -14.24
N LEU A 162 -14.31 9.92 -13.00
CA LEU A 162 -15.37 10.12 -11.99
C LEU A 162 -15.79 11.58 -11.85
N ASN A 163 -17.09 11.80 -11.71
CA ASN A 163 -17.66 13.11 -11.41
C ASN A 163 -17.54 13.45 -9.91
N ALA A 164 -17.98 14.65 -9.55
CA ALA A 164 -17.96 15.12 -8.15
C ALA A 164 -18.77 14.23 -7.19
N SER A 165 -19.70 13.40 -7.69
CA SER A 165 -20.44 12.41 -6.90
C SER A 165 -19.76 11.04 -6.82
N GLY A 166 -18.57 10.87 -7.42
CA GLY A 166 -17.82 9.62 -7.42
C GLY A 166 -18.33 8.55 -8.39
N SER A 167 -19.20 8.92 -9.33
CA SER A 167 -19.74 8.02 -10.36
C SER A 167 -19.05 8.22 -11.70
N ILE A 168 -19.01 7.17 -12.53
CA ILE A 168 -18.46 7.26 -13.90
C ILE A 168 -19.23 8.30 -14.71
N SER A 169 -18.49 9.15 -15.40
CA SER A 169 -19.00 10.23 -16.23
C SER A 169 -18.49 10.07 -17.65
N THR A 170 -19.40 9.91 -18.60
CA THR A 170 -19.03 9.81 -20.03
C THR A 170 -18.21 11.02 -20.49
N SER A 171 -18.54 12.23 -20.03
CA SER A 171 -17.80 13.44 -20.41
C SER A 171 -16.36 13.43 -19.92
N GLN A 172 -16.13 13.02 -18.67
CA GLN A 172 -14.78 13.00 -18.10
C GLN A 172 -13.98 11.82 -18.66
N THR A 173 -14.61 10.65 -18.78
CA THR A 173 -14.01 9.46 -19.40
C THR A 173 -13.58 9.71 -20.85
N ASN A 174 -14.39 10.40 -21.65
CA ASN A 174 -13.99 10.81 -23.01
C ASN A 174 -12.88 11.87 -23.04
N SER A 175 -12.62 12.55 -21.92
CA SER A 175 -11.53 13.51 -21.75
C SER A 175 -10.25 12.87 -21.18
N MET A 176 -10.29 11.58 -20.82
CA MET A 176 -9.13 10.82 -20.35
C MET A 176 -8.01 10.89 -21.39
N SER A 177 -6.79 11.16 -20.93
CA SER A 177 -5.66 11.27 -21.85
C SER A 177 -5.32 9.91 -22.48
N THR A 178 -4.75 9.92 -23.69
CA THR A 178 -4.29 8.68 -24.33
C THR A 178 -3.20 7.99 -23.52
N THR A 179 -2.34 8.76 -22.83
CA THR A 179 -1.28 8.24 -21.96
C THR A 179 -1.87 7.49 -20.77
N ASP A 180 -2.86 8.08 -20.11
CA ASP A 180 -3.50 7.48 -18.94
C ASP A 180 -4.29 6.24 -19.33
N ALA A 181 -5.05 6.30 -20.43
CA ALA A 181 -5.81 5.15 -20.92
C ALA A 181 -4.89 3.96 -21.29
N ASN A 182 -3.75 4.22 -21.95
CA ASN A 182 -2.75 3.19 -22.23
C ASN A 182 -2.08 2.66 -20.96
N SER A 183 -1.85 3.53 -19.97
CA SER A 183 -1.30 3.16 -18.67
C SER A 183 -2.26 2.23 -17.92
N VAL A 184 -3.55 2.53 -17.90
CA VAL A 184 -4.58 1.65 -17.32
C VAL A 184 -4.53 0.26 -17.94
N TYR A 185 -4.54 0.16 -19.27
CA TYR A 185 -4.44 -1.14 -19.94
C TYR A 185 -3.16 -1.90 -19.57
N THR A 186 -2.02 -1.20 -19.59
CA THR A 186 -0.71 -1.77 -19.25
C THR A 186 -0.66 -2.24 -17.80
N TYR A 187 -1.20 -1.47 -16.86
CA TYR A 187 -1.22 -1.83 -15.45
C TYR A 187 -2.16 -2.99 -15.15
N LEU A 188 -3.33 -3.08 -15.81
CA LEU A 188 -4.22 -4.24 -15.66
C LEU A 188 -3.56 -5.52 -16.21
N THR A 189 -2.93 -5.45 -17.38
CA THR A 189 -2.23 -6.60 -17.97
C THR A 189 -1.00 -7.00 -17.14
N ASN A 190 -0.21 -6.03 -16.66
CA ASN A 190 0.90 -6.30 -15.74
C ASN A 190 0.42 -6.89 -14.41
N THR A 191 -0.74 -6.46 -13.90
CA THR A 191 -1.36 -7.08 -12.72
C THR A 191 -1.60 -8.56 -12.98
N GLN A 192 -2.23 -8.92 -14.10
CA GLN A 192 -2.51 -10.32 -14.43
C GLN A 192 -1.23 -11.16 -14.52
N THR A 193 -0.20 -10.64 -15.18
CA THR A 193 1.12 -11.30 -15.28
C THR A 193 1.72 -11.54 -13.90
N ASN A 194 1.74 -10.53 -13.03
CA ASN A 194 2.33 -10.63 -11.71
C ASN A 194 1.52 -11.54 -10.78
N PHE A 195 0.18 -11.52 -10.85
CA PHE A 195 -0.65 -12.48 -10.11
C PHE A 195 -0.44 -13.92 -10.58
N ASN A 196 -0.27 -14.15 -11.88
CA ASN A 196 0.08 -15.47 -12.40
C ASN A 196 1.44 -15.93 -11.86
N ASN A 197 2.46 -15.05 -11.86
CA ASN A 197 3.78 -15.34 -11.30
C ASN A 197 3.76 -15.57 -9.78
N ALA A 198 2.82 -14.95 -9.07
CA ALA A 198 2.56 -15.20 -7.66
C ALA A 198 1.82 -16.54 -7.39
N GLY A 199 1.47 -17.29 -8.44
CA GLY A 199 0.72 -18.55 -8.34
C GLY A 199 -0.80 -18.37 -8.22
N ILE A 200 -1.32 -17.16 -8.38
CA ILE A 200 -2.76 -16.86 -8.33
C ILE A 200 -3.38 -17.18 -9.69
N LYS A 201 -3.88 -18.41 -9.81
CA LYS A 201 -4.50 -18.89 -11.04
C LYS A 201 -5.87 -18.25 -11.27
N SER A 202 -6.15 -17.92 -12.53
CA SER A 202 -7.48 -17.52 -12.96
C SER A 202 -8.42 -18.74 -12.98
N GLY A 203 -9.52 -18.62 -12.24
CA GLY A 203 -10.66 -19.53 -12.27
C GLY A 203 -11.97 -18.75 -12.36
N THR A 204 -13.05 -19.41 -12.77
CA THR A 204 -14.34 -18.81 -13.16
C THR A 204 -14.94 -17.86 -12.11
N ASN A 205 -14.64 -18.06 -10.82
CA ASN A 205 -15.17 -17.24 -9.71
C ASN A 205 -14.06 -16.68 -8.80
N THR A 206 -12.86 -16.47 -9.34
CA THR A 206 -11.71 -15.92 -8.59
C THR A 206 -11.48 -14.46 -8.96
N GLY A 207 -10.88 -13.67 -8.07
CA GLY A 207 -10.50 -12.29 -8.39
C GLY A 207 -9.58 -12.18 -9.61
N SER A 208 -8.64 -13.12 -9.78
CA SER A 208 -7.79 -13.20 -10.99
C SER A 208 -8.60 -13.53 -12.25
N GLY A 209 -9.62 -14.39 -12.16
CA GLY A 209 -10.56 -14.63 -13.27
C GLY A 209 -11.41 -13.41 -13.63
N MET A 210 -11.85 -12.64 -12.64
CA MET A 210 -12.56 -11.38 -12.85
C MET A 210 -11.68 -10.35 -13.56
N LEU A 211 -10.42 -10.20 -13.16
CA LEU A 211 -9.45 -9.34 -13.84
C LEU A 211 -9.24 -9.76 -15.29
N ALA A 212 -9.03 -11.05 -15.55
CA ALA A 212 -8.90 -11.57 -16.91
C ALA A 212 -10.15 -11.27 -17.76
N ASN A 213 -11.35 -11.36 -17.18
CA ASN A 213 -12.59 -11.00 -17.85
C ASN A 213 -12.65 -9.50 -18.17
N ILE A 214 -12.27 -8.62 -17.24
CA ILE A 214 -12.18 -7.17 -17.50
C ILE A 214 -11.24 -6.88 -18.68
N ILE A 215 -10.05 -7.49 -18.69
CA ILE A 215 -9.09 -7.32 -19.79
C ILE A 215 -9.69 -7.80 -21.13
N ASN A 216 -10.41 -8.92 -21.13
CA ASN A 216 -11.08 -9.43 -22.32
C ASN A 216 -12.20 -8.50 -22.81
N GLN A 217 -12.99 -7.91 -21.90
CA GLN A 217 -14.04 -6.95 -22.22
C GLN A 217 -13.45 -5.65 -22.79
N ILE A 218 -12.32 -5.18 -22.25
CA ILE A 218 -11.57 -4.07 -22.85
C ILE A 218 -11.13 -4.45 -24.27
N ASN A 219 -10.52 -5.63 -24.45
CA ASN A 219 -10.04 -6.07 -25.75
C ASN A 219 -11.14 -6.22 -26.82
N ALA A 220 -12.34 -6.61 -26.39
CA ALA A 220 -13.53 -6.73 -27.23
C ALA A 220 -14.27 -5.39 -27.46
N SER A 221 -13.94 -4.34 -26.70
CA SER A 221 -14.54 -3.02 -26.89
C SER A 221 -14.14 -2.43 -28.25
N SER A 222 -15.02 -1.62 -28.82
CA SER A 222 -14.76 -0.94 -30.10
C SER A 222 -13.59 0.02 -29.99
N GLY A 223 -12.83 0.19 -31.08
CA GLY A 223 -11.68 1.10 -31.14
C GLY A 223 -10.42 0.41 -31.67
N ALA A 224 -9.63 1.15 -32.46
CA ALA A 224 -8.40 0.63 -33.08
C ALA A 224 -7.20 0.60 -32.12
N SER A 225 -7.18 1.45 -31.09
CA SER A 225 -6.11 1.54 -30.09
C SER A 225 -6.55 1.02 -28.72
N ASN A 226 -5.59 0.61 -27.89
CA ASN A 226 -5.85 0.24 -26.49
C ASN A 226 -6.50 1.39 -25.72
N SER A 227 -6.06 2.63 -25.94
CA SER A 227 -6.67 3.82 -25.32
C SER A 227 -8.17 3.95 -25.63
N ALA A 228 -8.55 3.84 -26.90
CA ALA A 228 -9.96 3.93 -27.31
C ALA A 228 -10.79 2.80 -26.71
N LYS A 229 -10.24 1.58 -26.69
CA LYS A 229 -10.87 0.42 -26.08
C LYS A 229 -11.12 0.58 -24.58
N VAL A 230 -10.14 1.10 -23.83
CA VAL A 230 -10.28 1.38 -22.40
C VAL A 230 -11.37 2.42 -22.14
N ILE A 231 -11.35 3.54 -22.87
CA ILE A 231 -12.35 4.61 -22.74
C ILE A 231 -13.75 4.06 -23.01
N ASN A 232 -13.91 3.32 -24.11
CA ASN A 232 -15.21 2.74 -24.48
C ASN A 232 -15.69 1.68 -23.48
N PHE A 233 -14.77 0.85 -22.97
CA PHE A 233 -15.09 -0.08 -21.88
C PHE A 233 -15.60 0.66 -20.64
N ILE A 234 -14.87 1.67 -20.14
CA ILE A 234 -15.26 2.40 -18.92
C ILE A 234 -16.62 3.09 -19.10
N ASN A 235 -16.85 3.72 -20.26
CA ASN A 235 -18.15 4.32 -20.57
C ASN A 235 -19.31 3.30 -20.52
N SER A 236 -19.07 2.04 -20.93
CA SER A 236 -20.08 0.98 -20.86
C SER A 236 -20.41 0.51 -19.43
N GLN A 237 -19.64 0.96 -18.42
CA GLN A 237 -19.85 0.60 -17.01
C GLN A 237 -20.71 1.63 -16.24
N GLN A 238 -21.16 2.70 -16.87
CA GLN A 238 -22.08 3.69 -16.28
C GLN A 238 -23.48 3.12 -16.06
#